data_AF-A0A2V3HZ19-F1
#
_entry.id   AF-A0A2V3HZ19-F1
#
_cell.length_a   1.000
_cell.length_b   1.000
_cell.length_c   1.000
_cell.angle_alpha   90.00
_cell.angle_beta   90.00
_cell.angle_gamma   90.00
#
_symmetry.space_group_name_H-M   'P 1'
#
loop_
_entity.id
_entity.type
_entity.pdbx_description
1 polymer ?
#
loop_
_entity_poly.entity_id
_entity_poly.type
_entity_poly.pdbx_seq_one_letter_code
_entity_poly.pdbx_strand_id
1 'polypeptide(L)'
;MLVDDLDVICEDREAASRLGHMLDWALNLGVQVVLTAESESVAETSVPNLSLALSGAVTISLSPPEAPTLLLMLRRRTLRRGIALSDDQLSAVVVHSGLDWRRCTAGFETVALAIEAGSDPLDADDVRMLLEGGELPLRGDGGLLEWDAELTGQRIVSDALDHVLPQETELEIDLESRFTSSADDYQPPDLLPDSSESAVDSLLERHLGREREALEEIRARRRLAEDPPTPEVPGGDTRTVEMISDGTLDQIESRLRRHQDELESLQLEMEEISLDIDRATPSELAEMADRMLDIDRKLSRLSRLEPGEESTPRRRPERPYDFSEFDEYTPEGEWDIDEEGVSADHLLGERAILRPVRILVPDEEE
;
A
#
# COMPACT_ATOMS: atom_id res chain seq x y z
N MET A 1 5.53 17.55 25.47
CA MET A 1 6.97 17.87 25.57
C MET A 1 7.75 16.77 24.89
N LEU A 2 8.68 17.12 24.01
CA LEU A 2 9.52 16.16 23.29
C LEU A 2 10.97 16.43 23.68
N VAL A 3 11.71 15.40 24.08
CA VAL A 3 13.15 15.47 24.32
C VAL A 3 13.79 14.39 23.47
N ASP A 4 14.74 14.81 22.64
CA ASP A 4 15.52 13.91 21.79
C ASP A 4 16.90 13.66 22.43
N ASP A 5 17.52 12.53 22.12
CA ASP A 5 18.90 12.18 22.51
C ASP A 5 19.20 12.38 24.00
N LEU A 6 18.39 11.76 24.88
CA LEU A 6 18.52 11.90 26.33
C LEU A 6 19.91 11.48 26.85
N ASP A 7 20.57 10.54 26.18
CA ASP A 7 21.93 10.08 26.53
C ASP A 7 22.92 11.25 26.62
N VAL A 8 22.86 12.19 25.67
CA VAL A 8 23.74 13.36 25.59
C VAL A 8 23.52 14.28 26.80
N ILE A 9 22.26 14.46 27.20
CA ILE A 9 21.91 15.30 28.34
C ILE A 9 22.34 14.65 29.67
N CYS A 10 22.31 13.32 29.72
CA CYS A 10 22.72 12.56 30.90
C CYS A 10 24.24 12.54 31.13
N GLU A 11 25.06 12.97 30.18
CA GLU A 11 26.50 13.21 30.39
C GLU A 11 26.75 14.34 31.40
N ASP A 12 25.92 15.39 31.37
CA ASP A 12 25.95 16.49 32.34
C ASP A 12 24.92 16.27 33.45
N ARG A 13 25.43 15.99 34.66
CA ARG A 13 24.60 15.76 35.85
C ARG A 13 23.74 16.97 36.22
N GLU A 14 24.20 18.18 35.97
CA GLU A 14 23.42 19.38 36.32
C GLU A 14 22.26 19.57 35.33
N ALA A 15 22.53 19.42 34.03
CA ALA A 15 21.50 19.43 33.00
C ALA A 15 20.44 18.35 33.22
N ALA A 16 20.87 17.11 33.50
CA ALA A 16 19.98 15.99 33.79
C ALA A 16 19.09 16.26 35.03
N SER A 17 19.65 16.91 36.06
CA SER A 17 18.88 17.27 37.26
C SER A 17 17.82 18.34 36.98
N ARG A 18 18.17 19.39 36.22
CA ARG A 18 17.21 20.41 35.80
C ARG A 18 16.11 19.81 34.91
N LEU A 19 16.46 18.89 34.03
CA LEU A 19 15.51 18.18 33.19
C LEU A 19 14.56 17.31 34.01
N GLY A 20 15.05 16.62 35.05
CA GLY A 20 14.20 15.88 35.99
C GLY A 20 13.14 16.76 36.69
N HIS A 21 13.53 17.97 37.11
CA HIS A 21 12.57 18.93 37.69
C HIS A 21 11.55 19.44 36.67
N MET A 22 12.00 19.73 35.44
CA MET A 22 11.13 20.15 34.36
C MET A 22 10.12 19.06 33.97
N LEU A 23 10.55 17.80 33.95
CA LEU A 23 9.68 16.65 33.71
C LEU A 23 8.62 16.50 34.79
N ASP A 24 9.02 16.56 36.05
CA ASP A 24 8.07 16.50 37.18
C ASP A 24 7.01 17.60 37.07
N TRP A 25 7.41 18.83 36.73
CA TRP A 25 6.46 19.92 36.51
C TRP A 25 5.54 19.69 35.31
N ALA A 26 6.08 19.20 34.18
CA ALA A 26 5.29 18.90 33.00
C ALA A 26 4.26 17.81 33.26
N LEU A 27 4.66 16.73 33.94
CA LEU A 27 3.77 15.63 34.33
C LEU A 27 2.68 16.09 35.30
N ASN A 28 3.03 16.91 36.30
CA ASN A 28 2.06 17.50 37.24
C ASN A 28 1.05 18.43 36.57
N LEU A 29 1.40 19.04 35.44
CA LEU A 29 0.50 19.85 34.60
C LEU A 29 -0.33 19.02 33.61
N GLY A 30 -0.18 17.69 33.60
CA GLY A 30 -0.88 16.78 32.68
C GLY A 30 -0.33 16.81 31.25
N VAL A 31 0.89 17.29 31.04
CA VAL A 31 1.53 17.31 29.72
C VAL A 31 2.10 15.95 29.39
N GLN A 32 1.77 15.41 28.21
CA GLN A 32 2.42 14.21 27.70
C GLN A 32 3.89 14.49 27.37
N VAL A 33 4.77 13.65 27.88
CA VAL A 33 6.21 13.70 27.62
C VAL A 33 6.61 12.49 26.78
N VAL A 34 7.35 12.72 25.69
CA VAL A 34 8.02 11.66 24.93
C VAL A 34 9.52 11.94 24.96
N LEU A 35 10.28 10.90 25.26
CA LEU A 35 11.73 10.93 25.38
C LEU A 35 12.30 9.89 24.42
N THR A 36 13.40 10.21 23.76
CA THR A 36 14.20 9.23 23.00
C THR A 36 15.57 9.08 23.64
N ALA A 37 16.11 7.88 23.54
CA ALA A 37 17.46 7.55 23.96
C ALA A 37 18.00 6.44 23.06
N GLU A 38 19.31 6.38 22.89
CA GLU A 38 20.01 5.31 22.19
C GLU A 38 20.06 4.04 23.05
N SER A 39 20.25 4.19 24.36
CA SER A 39 20.39 3.06 25.29
C SER A 39 19.33 3.04 26.39
N GLU A 40 18.81 1.84 26.69
CA GLU A 40 17.87 1.63 27.81
C GLU A 40 18.53 1.89 29.19
N SER A 41 19.86 1.76 29.27
CA SER A 41 20.67 2.01 30.47
C SER A 41 20.65 3.47 30.95
N VAL A 42 20.16 4.41 30.14
CA VAL A 42 20.02 5.81 30.54
C VAL A 42 19.11 5.96 31.76
N ALA A 43 18.06 5.13 31.86
CA ALA A 43 17.14 5.17 33.01
C ALA A 43 17.83 4.82 34.34
N GLU A 44 18.83 3.93 34.29
CA GLU A 44 19.59 3.47 35.45
C GLU A 44 20.78 4.39 35.78
N THR A 45 21.37 5.01 34.76
CA THR A 45 22.57 5.86 34.89
C THR A 45 22.22 7.31 35.24
N SER A 46 20.94 7.67 35.10
CA SER A 46 20.42 9.02 35.37
C SER A 46 20.53 9.44 36.85
N VAL A 47 20.55 10.76 37.05
CA VAL A 47 20.38 11.38 38.38
C VAL A 47 19.07 10.94 39.05
N PRO A 48 19.00 10.89 40.39
CA PRO A 48 17.89 10.23 41.10
C PRO A 48 16.51 10.83 40.82
N ASN A 49 16.41 12.14 40.57
CA ASN A 49 15.15 12.79 40.24
C ASN A 49 14.65 12.43 38.83
N LEU A 50 15.56 12.38 37.85
CA LEU A 50 15.26 11.94 36.50
C LEU A 50 14.94 10.44 36.47
N SER A 51 15.72 9.61 37.15
CA SER A 51 15.47 8.17 37.25
C SER A 51 14.10 7.87 37.88
N LEU A 52 13.68 8.63 38.90
CA LEU A 52 12.34 8.51 39.46
C LEU A 52 11.25 8.86 38.43
N ALA A 53 11.42 9.94 37.67
CA ALA A 53 10.48 10.33 36.63
C ALA A 53 10.40 9.27 35.49
N LEU A 54 11.53 8.67 35.14
CA LEU A 54 11.63 7.62 34.14
C LEU A 54 11.07 6.27 34.63
N SER A 55 11.10 6.00 35.93
CA SER A 55 10.61 4.72 36.50
C SER A 55 9.12 4.47 36.26
N GLY A 56 8.33 5.54 36.08
CA GLY A 56 6.91 5.47 35.73
C GLY A 56 6.62 5.57 34.23
N ALA A 57 7.65 5.65 33.39
CA ALA A 57 7.49 5.82 31.95
C ALA A 57 7.21 4.47 31.26
N VAL A 58 6.52 4.54 30.11
CA VAL A 58 6.37 3.40 29.21
C VAL A 58 7.59 3.37 28.30
N THR A 59 8.41 2.32 28.40
CA THR A 59 9.57 2.12 27.55
C THR A 59 9.20 1.34 26.29
N ILE A 60 9.67 1.82 25.14
CA ILE A 60 9.51 1.16 23.85
C ILE A 60 10.89 1.07 23.23
N SER A 61 11.37 -0.14 22.97
CA SER A 61 12.62 -0.36 22.25
C SER A 61 12.36 -0.48 20.75
N LEU A 62 13.13 0.27 19.96
CA LEU A 62 13.08 0.22 18.50
C LEU A 62 14.20 -0.70 18.02
N SER A 63 13.85 -1.76 17.29
CA SER A 63 14.83 -2.65 16.66
C SER A 63 15.31 -2.09 15.31
N PRO A 64 16.52 -2.46 14.86
CA PRO A 64 16.95 -2.15 13.51
C PRO A 64 15.98 -2.75 12.49
N PRO A 65 15.79 -2.11 11.34
CA PRO A 65 14.86 -2.58 10.34
C PRO A 65 15.36 -3.81 9.60
N GLU A 66 14.41 -4.65 9.19
CA GLU A 66 14.68 -5.76 8.28
C GLU A 66 14.70 -5.27 6.82
N ALA A 67 15.45 -5.98 5.97
CA ALA A 67 15.52 -5.71 4.53
C ALA A 67 14.16 -5.57 3.83
N PRO A 68 13.16 -6.45 4.02
CA PRO A 68 11.84 -6.30 3.40
C PRO A 68 11.10 -5.05 3.87
N THR A 69 11.26 -4.66 5.13
CA THR A 69 10.66 -3.44 5.69
C THR A 69 11.24 -2.19 5.04
N LEU A 70 12.57 -2.16 4.81
CA LEU A 70 13.23 -1.09 4.08
C LEU A 70 12.80 -1.02 2.61
N LEU A 71 12.71 -2.17 1.94
CA LEU A 71 12.19 -2.24 0.57
C LEU A 71 10.77 -1.68 0.47
N LEU A 72 9.89 -2.05 1.40
CA LEU A 72 8.52 -1.54 1.45
C LEU A 72 8.48 -0.03 1.73
N MET A 73 9.35 0.48 2.60
CA MET A 73 9.52 1.93 2.79
C MET A 73 9.93 2.60 1.48
N LEU A 74 10.93 2.07 0.79
CA LEU A 74 11.44 2.65 -0.45
C LEU A 74 10.37 2.63 -1.56
N ARG A 75 9.64 1.51 -1.73
CA ARG A 75 8.49 1.42 -2.65
C ARG A 75 7.42 2.47 -2.34
N ARG A 76 7.14 2.73 -1.06
CA ARG A 76 6.18 3.78 -0.68
C ARG A 76 6.71 5.17 -1.04
N ARG A 77 8.02 5.39 -0.95
CA ARG A 77 8.65 6.68 -1.28
C ARG A 77 8.77 6.91 -2.78
N THR A 78 9.11 5.90 -3.58
CA THR A 78 9.09 5.98 -5.04
C THR A 78 7.72 6.39 -5.56
N LEU A 79 6.66 5.75 -5.06
CA LEU A 79 5.27 6.09 -5.39
C LEU A 79 4.90 7.53 -5.02
N ARG A 80 5.34 8.01 -3.86
CA ARG A 80 5.06 9.39 -3.42
C ARG A 80 5.80 10.44 -4.23
N ARG A 81 7.03 10.14 -4.64
CA ARG A 81 7.88 11.05 -5.40
C ARG A 81 7.63 10.98 -6.91
N GLY A 82 6.93 9.95 -7.37
CA GLY A 82 6.64 9.72 -8.80
C GLY A 82 7.82 9.18 -9.59
N ILE A 83 8.77 8.52 -8.92
CA ILE A 83 9.97 7.96 -9.53
C ILE A 83 9.74 6.47 -9.82
N ALA A 84 10.08 6.03 -11.03
CA ALA A 84 10.03 4.62 -11.40
C ALA A 84 11.40 3.97 -11.14
N LEU A 85 11.45 3.05 -10.18
CA LEU A 85 12.62 2.20 -9.90
C LEU A 85 12.16 0.76 -9.77
N SER A 86 12.92 -0.19 -10.31
CA SER A 86 12.64 -1.62 -10.18
C SER A 86 12.98 -2.12 -8.78
N ASP A 87 12.43 -3.27 -8.39
CA ASP A 87 12.75 -3.88 -7.09
C ASP A 87 14.23 -4.22 -6.94
N ASP A 88 14.90 -4.61 -8.04
CA ASP A 88 16.33 -4.88 -8.03
C ASP A 88 17.14 -3.61 -7.77
N GLN A 89 16.74 -2.49 -8.35
CA GLN A 89 17.35 -1.18 -8.09
C GLN A 89 17.12 -0.72 -6.64
N LEU A 90 15.91 -0.90 -6.11
CA LEU A 90 15.62 -0.60 -4.71
C LEU A 90 16.39 -1.52 -3.75
N SER A 91 16.56 -2.78 -4.11
CA SER A 91 17.37 -3.74 -3.36
C SER A 91 18.83 -3.29 -3.28
N ALA A 92 19.37 -2.71 -4.35
CA ALA A 92 20.73 -2.17 -4.35
C ALA A 92 20.89 -1.02 -3.33
N VAL A 93 19.89 -0.14 -3.23
CA VAL A 93 19.85 0.92 -2.21
C VAL A 93 19.81 0.33 -0.80
N VAL A 94 18.98 -0.68 -0.57
CA VAL A 94 18.87 -1.35 0.74
C VAL A 94 20.18 -2.03 1.14
N VAL A 95 20.81 -2.76 0.22
CA VAL A 95 22.09 -3.43 0.48
C VAL A 95 23.19 -2.41 0.81
N HIS A 96 23.28 -1.31 0.05
CA HIS A 96 24.25 -0.25 0.31
C HIS A 96 24.03 0.44 1.67
N SER A 97 22.78 0.55 2.12
CA SER A 97 22.44 1.21 3.38
C SER A 97 22.92 0.48 4.64
N GLY A 98 23.26 -0.81 4.56
CA GLY A 98 23.65 -1.62 5.72
C GLY A 98 22.53 -1.83 6.73
N LEU A 99 21.27 -1.86 6.26
CA LEU A 99 20.05 -2.00 7.09
C LEU A 99 19.81 -0.84 8.07
N ASP A 100 20.17 0.38 7.69
CA ASP A 100 19.93 1.60 8.48
C ASP A 100 18.90 2.50 7.79
N TRP A 101 17.87 2.94 8.53
CA TRP A 101 16.83 3.85 8.04
C TRP A 101 17.37 5.16 7.47
N ARG A 102 18.33 5.79 8.16
CA ARG A 102 18.91 7.09 7.78
C ARG A 102 19.75 6.92 6.52
N ARG A 103 20.61 5.89 6.46
CA ARG A 103 21.44 5.63 5.28
C ARG A 103 20.61 5.22 4.06
N CYS A 104 19.57 4.40 4.27
CA CYS A 104 18.66 3.99 3.20
C CYS A 104 17.88 5.19 2.65
N THR A 105 17.45 6.08 3.53
CA THR A 105 16.84 7.36 3.15
C THR A 105 17.81 8.21 2.34
N ALA A 106 19.03 8.44 2.84
CA ALA A 106 20.02 9.25 2.15
C ALA A 106 20.39 8.67 0.77
N GLY A 107 20.60 7.36 0.68
CA GLY A 107 20.88 6.70 -0.59
C GLY A 107 19.74 6.85 -1.59
N PHE A 108 18.49 6.68 -1.15
CA PHE A 108 17.33 6.94 -1.98
C PHE A 108 17.26 8.40 -2.46
N GLU A 109 17.54 9.36 -1.58
CA GLU A 109 17.58 10.78 -1.94
C GLU A 109 18.68 11.07 -2.98
N THR A 110 19.87 10.49 -2.84
CA THR A 110 20.95 10.61 -3.84
C THR A 110 20.51 10.11 -5.21
N VAL A 111 19.89 8.93 -5.27
CA VAL A 111 19.40 8.35 -6.54
C VAL A 111 18.25 9.19 -7.10
N ALA A 112 17.33 9.65 -6.26
CA ALA A 112 16.22 10.49 -6.68
C ALA A 112 16.68 11.84 -7.25
N LEU A 113 17.68 12.48 -6.62
CA LEU A 113 18.28 13.72 -7.11
C LEU A 113 19.00 13.52 -8.44
N ALA A 114 19.68 12.39 -8.63
CA ALA A 114 20.31 12.06 -9.90
C ALA A 114 19.29 11.94 -11.04
N ILE A 115 18.16 11.27 -10.77
CA ILE A 115 17.05 11.13 -11.72
C ILE A 115 16.42 12.50 -12.04
N GLU A 116 16.17 13.32 -11.01
CA GLU A 116 15.63 14.68 -11.18
C GLU A 116 16.60 15.59 -11.97
N ALA A 117 17.90 15.35 -11.87
CA ALA A 117 18.93 16.01 -12.67
C ALA A 117 19.03 15.47 -14.12
N GLY A 118 18.24 14.46 -14.49
CA GLY A 118 18.19 13.86 -15.81
C GLY A 118 19.13 12.65 -16.00
N SER A 119 19.65 12.08 -14.92
CA SER A 119 20.50 10.88 -14.95
C SER A 119 19.69 9.65 -14.55
N ASP A 120 19.10 8.97 -15.53
CA ASP A 120 18.23 7.80 -15.30
C ASP A 120 19.05 6.49 -15.19
N PRO A 121 19.00 5.77 -14.05
CA PRO A 121 19.63 4.46 -13.91
C PRO A 121 18.79 3.37 -14.59
N LEU A 122 19.44 2.47 -15.34
CA LEU A 122 18.76 1.35 -16.04
C LEU A 122 18.80 0.07 -15.21
N ASP A 123 19.95 -0.23 -14.61
CA ASP A 123 20.21 -1.48 -13.89
C ASP A 123 20.56 -1.21 -12.41
N ALA A 124 20.63 -2.27 -11.59
CA ALA A 124 21.04 -2.17 -10.19
C ALA A 124 22.50 -1.69 -10.03
N ASP A 125 23.37 -1.96 -11.00
CA ASP A 125 24.77 -1.50 -10.98
C ASP A 125 24.91 0.00 -11.18
N ASP A 126 24.08 0.60 -12.03
CA ASP A 126 24.00 2.05 -12.20
C ASP A 126 23.65 2.74 -10.87
N VAL A 127 22.70 2.15 -10.13
CA VAL A 127 22.31 2.63 -8.80
C VAL A 127 23.46 2.50 -7.80
N ARG A 128 24.19 1.39 -7.79
CA ARG A 128 25.38 1.22 -6.92
C ARG A 128 26.42 2.28 -7.22
N MET A 129 26.68 2.56 -8.49
CA MET A 129 27.65 3.57 -8.89
C MET A 129 27.23 4.99 -8.45
N LEU A 130 25.95 5.33 -8.57
CA LEU A 130 25.41 6.59 -8.04
C LEU A 130 25.59 6.71 -6.52
N LEU A 131 25.35 5.62 -5.79
CA LEU A 131 25.50 5.59 -4.33
C LEU A 131 26.96 5.72 -3.88
N GLU A 132 27.90 5.25 -4.69
CA GLU A 132 29.35 5.43 -4.48
C GLU A 132 29.84 6.84 -4.87
N GLY A 133 28.96 7.70 -5.38
CA GLY A 133 29.28 9.06 -5.82
C GLY A 133 29.88 9.13 -7.22
N GLY A 134 29.75 8.06 -8.01
CA GLY A 134 30.11 8.06 -9.43
C GLY A 134 29.06 8.75 -10.29
N GLU A 135 29.49 9.24 -11.45
CA GLU A 135 28.58 9.77 -12.47
C GLU A 135 28.10 8.63 -13.39
N LEU A 136 26.82 8.62 -13.71
CA LEU A 136 26.31 7.72 -14.75
C LEU A 136 27.02 8.06 -16.08
N PRO A 137 27.42 7.04 -16.87
CA PRO A 137 27.99 7.31 -18.18
C PRO A 137 27.00 8.17 -18.96
N LEU A 138 27.49 9.26 -19.56
CA LEU A 138 26.70 10.13 -20.43
C LEU A 138 26.21 9.32 -21.64
N ARG A 139 24.99 8.80 -21.52
CA ARG A 139 24.27 8.13 -22.61
C ARG A 139 23.56 9.25 -23.35
N GLY A 140 24.12 9.67 -24.49
CA GLY A 140 23.63 10.84 -25.22
C GLY A 140 22.13 10.78 -25.53
N ASP A 141 21.52 11.96 -25.71
CA ASP A 141 20.10 12.26 -26.01
C ASP A 141 19.51 11.56 -27.26
N GLY A 142 20.25 10.61 -27.84
CA GLY A 142 19.89 9.79 -28.98
C GLY A 142 19.61 8.31 -28.66
N GLY A 143 19.43 7.93 -27.38
CA GLY A 143 18.86 6.63 -27.02
C GLY A 143 19.60 5.40 -27.57
N LEU A 144 20.89 5.53 -27.88
CA LEU A 144 21.74 4.43 -28.27
C LEU A 144 23.06 4.59 -27.51
N LEU A 145 23.16 3.90 -26.38
CA LEU A 145 24.37 3.10 -26.19
C LEU A 145 24.60 2.37 -27.52
N GLU A 146 25.86 2.17 -27.90
CA GLU A 146 26.18 1.03 -28.76
C GLU A 146 25.59 -0.19 -28.05
N TRP A 147 24.36 -0.55 -28.42
CA TRP A 147 23.64 -1.67 -27.84
C TRP A 147 24.45 -2.85 -28.30
N ASP A 148 25.33 -3.31 -27.43
CA ASP A 148 26.07 -4.52 -27.67
C ASP A 148 25.07 -5.67 -27.56
N ALA A 149 24.47 -6.00 -28.70
CA ALA A 149 23.46 -7.05 -28.82
C ALA A 149 24.06 -8.40 -28.41
N GLU A 150 25.38 -8.55 -28.49
CA GLU A 150 26.08 -9.76 -28.11
C GLU A 150 26.19 -9.87 -26.60
N LEU A 151 26.61 -8.80 -25.91
CA LEU A 151 26.68 -8.77 -24.44
C LEU A 151 25.29 -8.87 -23.81
N THR A 152 24.31 -8.13 -24.36
CA THR A 152 22.91 -8.20 -23.91
C THR A 152 22.30 -9.57 -24.18
N GLY A 153 22.59 -10.16 -25.35
CA GLY A 153 22.12 -11.51 -25.71
C GLY A 153 22.72 -12.58 -24.80
N GLN A 154 24.01 -12.48 -24.48
CA GLN A 154 24.67 -13.37 -23.53
C GLN A 154 24.06 -13.25 -22.13
N ARG A 155 23.75 -12.03 -21.67
CA ARG A 155 23.10 -11.80 -20.38
C ARG A 155 21.70 -12.43 -20.33
N ILE A 156 20.87 -12.20 -21.35
CA ILE A 156 19.51 -12.78 -21.43
C ILE A 156 19.57 -14.31 -21.49
N VAL A 157 20.50 -14.88 -22.27
CA VAL A 157 20.68 -16.34 -22.35
C VAL A 157 21.14 -16.90 -21.01
N SER A 158 22.09 -16.25 -20.33
CA SER A 158 22.55 -16.68 -19.01
C SER A 158 21.44 -16.65 -17.97
N ASP A 159 20.66 -15.58 -17.93
CA ASP A 159 19.57 -15.40 -16.96
C ASP A 159 18.42 -16.40 -17.21
N ALA A 160 18.09 -16.63 -18.48
CA ALA A 160 17.13 -17.67 -18.87
C ALA A 160 17.65 -19.08 -18.57
N LEU A 161 18.95 -19.34 -18.70
CA LEU A 161 19.55 -20.63 -18.36
C LEU A 161 19.59 -20.85 -16.85
N ASP A 162 19.89 -19.83 -16.04
CA ASP A 162 19.89 -19.91 -14.57
C ASP A 162 18.49 -20.14 -13.99
N HIS A 163 17.43 -19.66 -14.66
CA HIS A 163 16.05 -19.90 -14.23
C HIS A 163 15.45 -21.24 -14.69
N VAL A 164 15.96 -21.82 -15.79
CA VAL A 164 15.39 -23.06 -16.37
C VAL A 164 16.18 -24.29 -15.97
N LEU A 165 17.47 -24.16 -15.66
CA LEU A 165 18.29 -25.26 -15.18
C LEU A 165 18.35 -25.21 -13.65
N PRO A 166 17.71 -26.15 -12.93
CA PRO A 166 18.02 -26.33 -11.52
C PRO A 166 19.52 -26.59 -11.40
N GLN A 167 20.20 -25.86 -10.50
CA GLN A 167 21.60 -26.12 -10.18
C GLN A 167 21.79 -27.62 -9.98
N GLU A 168 22.68 -28.24 -10.77
CA GLU A 168 23.04 -29.65 -10.66
C GLU A 168 23.64 -29.88 -9.27
N THR A 169 22.76 -30.14 -8.31
CA THR A 169 23.15 -30.72 -7.04
C THR A 169 23.30 -32.19 -7.37
N GLU A 170 24.54 -32.67 -7.47
CA GLU A 170 24.84 -34.11 -7.57
C GLU A 170 24.32 -34.81 -6.30
N LEU A 171 23.03 -35.11 -6.28
CA LEU A 171 22.39 -35.96 -5.29
C LEU A 171 22.25 -37.34 -5.95
N GLU A 172 23.12 -38.25 -5.53
CA GLU A 172 23.11 -39.66 -5.93
C GLU A 172 21.89 -40.34 -5.29
N ILE A 173 20.71 -40.14 -5.88
CA ILE A 173 19.46 -40.79 -5.46
C ILE A 173 19.22 -41.99 -6.36
N ASP A 174 19.49 -43.18 -5.84
CA ASP A 174 19.22 -44.45 -6.52
C ASP A 174 17.70 -44.75 -6.44
N LEU A 175 16.97 -44.47 -7.52
CA LEU A 175 15.53 -44.67 -7.61
C LEU A 175 15.20 -46.10 -8.03
N GLU A 176 15.04 -47.01 -7.06
CA GLU A 176 14.43 -48.32 -7.31
C GLU A 176 12.89 -48.21 -7.40
N SER A 177 12.35 -47.72 -8.53
CA SER A 177 10.91 -47.78 -8.77
C SER A 177 10.55 -48.89 -9.76
N ARG A 178 10.01 -50.01 -9.25
CA ARG A 178 9.26 -50.97 -10.08
C ARG A 178 7.88 -50.37 -10.37
N PHE A 179 7.68 -49.91 -11.60
CA PHE A 179 6.38 -49.45 -12.07
C PHE A 179 5.37 -50.59 -12.03
N THR A 180 4.44 -50.55 -11.07
CA THR A 180 3.19 -51.31 -11.17
C THR A 180 2.22 -50.45 -11.97
N SER A 181 1.93 -50.83 -13.21
CA SER A 181 0.88 -50.17 -13.99
C SER A 181 -0.49 -50.50 -13.39
N SER A 182 -0.99 -49.65 -12.49
CA SER A 182 -2.43 -49.55 -12.31
C SER A 182 -2.97 -48.78 -13.52
N ALA A 183 -3.76 -49.44 -14.36
CA ALA A 183 -4.52 -48.73 -15.38
C ALA A 183 -5.39 -47.69 -14.66
N ASP A 184 -5.27 -46.44 -15.07
CA ASP A 184 -6.05 -45.34 -14.54
C ASP A 184 -7.49 -45.46 -15.09
N ASP A 185 -8.47 -45.61 -14.20
CA ASP A 185 -9.90 -45.73 -14.54
C ASP A 185 -10.53 -44.35 -14.83
N TYR A 186 -9.72 -43.33 -15.11
CA TYR A 186 -10.20 -42.00 -15.45
C TYR A 186 -11.00 -42.01 -16.77
N GLN A 187 -12.29 -41.71 -16.66
CA GLN A 187 -13.17 -41.48 -17.79
C GLN A 187 -13.48 -39.97 -17.89
N PRO A 188 -13.13 -39.31 -19.02
CA PRO A 188 -13.41 -37.89 -19.20
C PRO A 188 -14.91 -37.60 -19.10
N PRO A 189 -15.32 -36.52 -18.41
CA PRO A 189 -16.73 -36.13 -18.31
C PRO A 189 -17.26 -35.69 -19.68
N ASP A 190 -18.54 -35.97 -19.92
CA ASP A 190 -19.21 -35.56 -21.15
C ASP A 190 -19.55 -34.06 -21.08
N LEU A 191 -19.12 -33.30 -22.09
CA LEU A 191 -19.18 -31.83 -22.11
C LEU A 191 -20.41 -31.30 -22.87
N LEU A 192 -21.27 -32.20 -23.37
CA LEU A 192 -22.45 -31.87 -24.16
C LEU A 192 -23.71 -32.16 -23.32
N PRO A 193 -24.48 -31.13 -22.91
CA PRO A 193 -25.72 -31.36 -22.17
C PRO A 193 -26.82 -31.90 -23.08
N ASP A 194 -27.63 -32.83 -22.57
CA ASP A 194 -28.73 -33.47 -23.30
C ASP A 194 -29.93 -32.54 -23.55
N SER A 195 -30.08 -31.48 -22.75
CA SER A 195 -31.16 -30.48 -22.86
C SER A 195 -30.74 -29.10 -22.33
N SER A 196 -31.49 -28.06 -22.69
CA SER A 196 -31.28 -26.68 -22.21
C SER A 196 -31.45 -26.55 -20.70
N GLU A 197 -32.40 -27.27 -20.11
CA GLU A 197 -32.61 -27.33 -18.65
C GLU A 197 -31.40 -27.97 -17.94
N SER A 198 -30.86 -29.06 -18.50
CA SER A 198 -29.64 -29.71 -17.98
C SER A 198 -28.39 -28.82 -18.11
N ALA A 199 -28.34 -27.96 -19.13
CA ALA A 199 -27.25 -27.00 -19.31
C ALA A 199 -27.29 -25.89 -18.24
N VAL A 200 -28.49 -25.40 -17.91
CA VAL A 200 -28.69 -24.41 -16.84
C VAL A 200 -28.33 -25.01 -15.49
N ASP A 201 -28.77 -26.23 -15.18
CA ASP A 201 -28.44 -26.90 -13.93
C ASP A 201 -26.93 -27.16 -13.79
N SER A 202 -26.25 -27.56 -14.87
CA SER A 202 -24.80 -27.77 -14.86
C SER A 202 -24.02 -26.46 -14.65
N LEU A 203 -24.52 -25.33 -15.18
CA LEU A 203 -23.92 -24.02 -14.97
C LEU A 203 -24.15 -23.51 -13.54
N LEU A 204 -25.35 -23.72 -12.99
CA LEU A 204 -25.67 -23.42 -11.60
C LEU A 204 -24.84 -24.27 -10.65
N GLU A 205 -24.65 -25.55 -10.93
CA GLU A 205 -23.81 -26.44 -10.12
C GLU A 205 -22.32 -26.05 -10.19
N ARG A 206 -21.82 -25.67 -11.37
CA ARG A 206 -20.43 -25.22 -11.55
C ARG A 206 -20.10 -23.94 -10.79
N HIS A 207 -21.03 -22.98 -10.75
CA HIS A 207 -20.78 -21.65 -10.19
C HIS A 207 -21.30 -21.48 -8.77
N LEU A 208 -22.41 -22.13 -8.42
CA LEU A 208 -23.10 -21.98 -7.14
C LEU A 208 -23.16 -23.30 -6.35
N GLY A 209 -22.60 -24.40 -6.85
CA GLY A 209 -22.66 -25.70 -6.18
C GLY A 209 -22.05 -25.69 -4.78
N ARG A 210 -20.83 -25.15 -4.64
CA ARG A 210 -20.18 -25.00 -3.31
C ARG A 210 -20.95 -24.10 -2.37
N GLU A 211 -21.50 -22.99 -2.88
CA GLU A 211 -22.25 -22.04 -2.05
C GLU A 211 -23.61 -22.59 -1.64
N ARG A 212 -24.27 -23.35 -2.53
CA ARG A 212 -25.51 -24.08 -2.22
C ARG A 212 -25.27 -25.13 -1.15
N GLU A 213 -24.21 -25.91 -1.27
CA GLU A 213 -23.84 -26.93 -0.27
C GLU A 213 -23.57 -26.27 1.09
N ALA A 214 -22.78 -25.20 1.12
CA ALA A 214 -22.52 -24.42 2.34
C ALA A 214 -23.79 -23.82 2.94
N LEU A 215 -24.70 -23.27 2.12
CA LEU A 215 -25.99 -22.74 2.58
C LEU A 215 -26.93 -23.82 3.08
N GLU A 216 -26.95 -25.00 2.45
CA GLU A 216 -27.73 -26.15 2.90
C GLU A 216 -27.18 -26.72 4.21
N GLU A 217 -25.86 -26.77 4.38
CA GLU A 217 -25.21 -27.13 5.65
C GLU A 217 -25.57 -26.14 6.75
N ILE A 218 -25.48 -24.83 6.48
CA ILE A 218 -25.87 -23.77 7.44
C ILE A 218 -27.36 -23.88 7.79
N ARG A 219 -28.24 -24.15 6.81
CA ARG A 219 -29.68 -24.34 7.05
C ARG A 219 -29.96 -25.62 7.84
N ALA A 220 -29.25 -26.71 7.57
CA ALA A 220 -29.35 -27.95 8.33
C ALA A 220 -28.89 -27.75 9.78
N ARG A 221 -27.77 -27.03 9.96
CA ARG A 221 -27.22 -26.66 11.28
C ARG A 221 -28.14 -25.72 12.04
N ARG A 222 -28.80 -24.78 11.36
CA ARG A 222 -29.84 -23.89 11.92
C ARG A 222 -31.10 -24.66 12.31
N ARG A 223 -31.50 -25.69 11.54
CA ARG A 223 -32.65 -26.55 11.89
C ARG A 223 -32.38 -27.44 13.11
N LEU A 224 -31.12 -27.82 13.33
CA LEU A 224 -30.70 -28.55 14.54
C LEU A 224 -30.50 -27.65 15.77
N ALA A 225 -30.26 -26.35 15.58
CA ALA A 225 -30.08 -25.39 16.65
C ALA A 225 -31.44 -24.75 17.02
N GLU A 226 -32.17 -25.37 17.95
CA GLU A 226 -33.43 -24.85 18.47
C GLU A 226 -33.27 -23.70 19.49
N ASP A 227 -32.04 -23.28 19.81
CA ASP A 227 -31.75 -22.06 20.60
C ASP A 227 -30.43 -21.40 20.12
N PRO A 228 -30.39 -20.06 19.96
CA PRO A 228 -29.16 -19.37 19.55
C PRO A 228 -28.16 -19.30 20.72
N PRO A 229 -26.90 -19.75 20.54
CA PRO A 229 -25.88 -19.55 21.56
C PRO A 229 -25.47 -18.07 21.62
N THR A 230 -25.46 -17.51 22.82
CA THR A 230 -24.99 -16.15 23.12
C THR A 230 -23.51 -16.01 22.73
N PRO A 231 -23.10 -14.98 21.97
CA PRO A 231 -21.70 -14.80 21.60
C PRO A 231 -20.86 -14.36 22.81
N GLU A 232 -19.77 -15.09 23.08
CA GLU A 232 -18.73 -14.65 24.02
C GLU A 232 -17.88 -13.56 23.35
N VAL A 233 -17.89 -12.37 23.94
CA VAL A 233 -17.13 -11.20 23.48
C VAL A 233 -15.77 -11.17 24.20
N PRO A 234 -14.62 -11.20 23.50
CA PRO A 234 -13.33 -10.92 24.09
C PRO A 234 -13.25 -9.43 24.46
N GLY A 235 -12.98 -9.14 25.73
CA GLY A 235 -12.90 -7.77 26.25
C GLY A 235 -11.74 -6.97 25.65
N GLY A 236 -12.08 -5.99 24.83
CA GLY A 236 -11.18 -4.94 24.34
C GLY A 236 -12.01 -3.80 23.74
N ASP A 237 -11.80 -2.58 24.24
CA ASP A 237 -12.45 -1.29 23.90
C ASP A 237 -13.46 -1.26 22.73
N THR A 238 -14.75 -1.37 23.05
CA THR A 238 -15.85 -1.46 22.07
C THR A 238 -16.34 -0.12 21.52
N ARG A 239 -15.94 1.03 22.08
CA ARG A 239 -16.54 2.33 21.69
C ARG A 239 -16.11 2.85 20.32
N THR A 240 -14.87 2.60 19.91
CA THR A 240 -14.38 3.04 18.59
C THR A 240 -14.79 2.07 17.48
N VAL A 241 -14.97 0.79 17.83
CA VAL A 241 -15.43 -0.26 16.91
C VAL A 241 -16.95 -0.16 16.68
N GLU A 242 -17.76 0.12 17.72
CA GLU A 242 -19.21 0.29 17.56
C GLU A 242 -19.57 1.44 16.60
N MET A 243 -18.88 2.58 16.69
CA MET A 243 -19.20 3.75 15.86
C MET A 243 -18.73 3.64 14.40
N ILE A 244 -17.72 2.78 14.12
CA ILE A 244 -17.24 2.48 12.76
C ILE A 244 -17.98 1.26 12.17
N SER A 245 -18.45 0.34 13.01
CA SER A 245 -19.17 -0.87 12.58
C SER A 245 -20.58 -0.56 12.10
N ASP A 246 -21.33 0.32 12.76
CA ASP A 246 -22.73 0.58 12.34
C ASP A 246 -22.80 1.24 10.95
N GLY A 247 -21.91 2.20 10.66
CA GLY A 247 -21.85 2.85 9.36
C GLY A 247 -21.36 1.94 8.22
N THR A 248 -20.44 1.01 8.51
CA THR A 248 -19.96 0.05 7.51
C THR A 248 -20.95 -1.09 7.30
N LEU A 249 -21.65 -1.55 8.34
CA LEU A 249 -22.71 -2.55 8.24
C LEU A 249 -23.93 -2.03 7.47
N ASP A 250 -24.38 -0.80 7.70
CA ASP A 250 -25.47 -0.19 6.92
C ASP A 250 -25.11 -0.06 5.43
N GLN A 251 -23.84 0.23 5.14
CA GLN A 251 -23.33 0.31 3.78
C GLN A 251 -23.26 -1.07 3.11
N ILE A 252 -22.83 -2.10 3.85
CA ILE A 252 -22.82 -3.50 3.38
C ILE A 252 -24.25 -4.00 3.16
N GLU A 253 -25.17 -3.71 4.09
CA GLU A 253 -26.58 -4.11 3.99
C GLU A 253 -27.25 -3.44 2.79
N SER A 254 -27.05 -2.13 2.61
CA SER A 254 -27.57 -1.39 1.47
C SER A 254 -26.97 -1.86 0.14
N ARG A 255 -25.73 -2.37 0.14
CA ARG A 255 -25.11 -2.98 -1.04
C ARG A 255 -25.66 -4.38 -1.32
N LEU A 256 -25.84 -5.19 -0.28
CA LEU A 256 -26.40 -6.53 -0.39
C LEU A 256 -27.84 -6.50 -0.92
N ARG A 257 -28.67 -5.57 -0.43
CA ARG A 257 -30.04 -5.38 -0.94
C ARG A 257 -30.04 -5.01 -2.43
N ARG A 258 -29.18 -4.08 -2.85
CA ARG A 258 -29.03 -3.72 -4.28
C ARG A 258 -28.60 -4.90 -5.14
N HIS A 259 -27.66 -5.70 -4.65
CA HIS A 259 -27.22 -6.92 -5.35
C HIS A 259 -28.32 -7.97 -5.41
N GLN A 260 -29.13 -8.12 -4.37
CA GLN A 260 -30.30 -9.00 -4.37
C GLN A 260 -31.34 -8.53 -5.40
N ASP A 261 -31.63 -7.23 -5.44
CA ASP A 261 -32.56 -6.66 -6.42
C ASP A 261 -32.04 -6.84 -7.87
N GLU A 262 -30.73 -6.68 -8.09
CA GLU A 262 -30.10 -6.87 -9.41
C GLU A 262 -30.11 -8.35 -9.83
N LEU A 263 -29.84 -9.28 -8.91
CA LEU A 263 -29.94 -10.72 -9.15
C LEU A 263 -31.38 -11.16 -9.44
N GLU A 264 -32.36 -10.64 -8.70
CA GLU A 264 -33.78 -10.92 -8.95
C GLU A 264 -34.19 -10.41 -10.34
N SER A 265 -33.74 -9.22 -10.73
CA SER A 265 -33.99 -8.70 -12.07
C SER A 265 -33.37 -9.56 -13.17
N LEU A 266 -32.13 -10.04 -12.99
CA LEU A 266 -31.47 -10.90 -13.97
C LEU A 266 -32.12 -12.28 -14.05
N GLN A 267 -32.60 -12.80 -12.92
CA GLN A 267 -33.34 -14.06 -12.87
C GLN A 267 -34.65 -13.97 -13.66
N LEU A 268 -35.41 -12.88 -13.49
CA LEU A 268 -36.64 -12.65 -14.27
C LEU A 268 -36.35 -12.54 -15.78
N GLU A 269 -35.27 -11.86 -16.16
CA GLU A 269 -34.83 -11.75 -17.56
C GLU A 269 -34.44 -13.13 -18.15
N MET A 270 -33.78 -13.99 -17.37
CA MET A 270 -33.46 -15.36 -17.77
C MET A 270 -34.72 -16.23 -17.91
N GLU A 271 -35.69 -16.09 -17.02
CA GLU A 271 -36.95 -16.83 -17.06
C GLU A 271 -37.79 -16.44 -18.30
N GLU A 272 -37.83 -15.15 -18.64
CA GLU A 272 -38.47 -14.64 -19.85
C GLU A 272 -37.80 -15.21 -21.12
N ILE A 273 -36.47 -15.17 -21.20
CA ILE A 273 -35.73 -15.78 -22.32
C ILE A 273 -36.02 -17.28 -22.40
N SER A 274 -36.03 -17.99 -21.28
CA SER A 274 -36.30 -19.42 -21.24
C SER A 274 -37.70 -19.78 -21.73
N LEU A 275 -38.72 -18.98 -21.43
CA LEU A 275 -40.10 -19.20 -21.87
C LEU A 275 -40.26 -18.97 -23.38
N ASP A 276 -39.48 -18.05 -23.95
CA ASP A 276 -39.60 -17.66 -25.36
C ASP A 276 -38.71 -18.50 -26.30
N ILE A 277 -37.66 -19.16 -25.79
CA ILE A 277 -36.73 -20.01 -26.57
C ILE A 277 -37.46 -21.10 -27.36
N ASP A 278 -38.48 -21.73 -26.78
CA ASP A 278 -39.20 -22.85 -27.41
C ASP A 278 -40.07 -22.42 -28.61
N ARG A 279 -40.33 -21.11 -28.77
CA ARG A 279 -41.17 -20.55 -29.83
C ARG A 279 -40.43 -19.60 -30.77
N ALA A 280 -39.16 -19.34 -30.50
CA ALA A 280 -38.36 -18.34 -31.20
C ALA A 280 -37.95 -18.79 -32.61
N THR A 281 -37.95 -17.83 -33.53
CA THR A 281 -37.34 -18.00 -34.86
C THR A 281 -35.81 -17.98 -34.78
N PRO A 282 -35.07 -18.51 -35.77
CA PRO A 282 -33.60 -18.56 -35.72
C PRO A 282 -32.90 -17.21 -35.52
N SER A 283 -33.50 -16.10 -35.98
CA SER A 283 -32.99 -14.74 -35.72
C SER A 283 -33.23 -14.29 -34.28
N GLU A 284 -34.38 -14.65 -33.71
CA GLU A 284 -34.72 -14.32 -32.32
C GLU A 284 -33.87 -15.15 -31.34
N LEU A 285 -33.53 -16.39 -31.69
CA LEU A 285 -32.59 -17.23 -30.93
C LEU A 285 -31.18 -16.61 -30.87
N ALA A 286 -30.71 -15.97 -31.94
CA ALA A 286 -29.43 -15.28 -31.93
C ALA A 286 -29.46 -14.05 -30.99
N GLU A 287 -30.55 -13.28 -31.02
CA GLU A 287 -30.75 -12.14 -30.11
C GLU A 287 -30.91 -12.57 -28.64
N MET A 288 -31.53 -13.73 -28.39
CA MET A 288 -31.61 -14.34 -27.06
C MET A 288 -30.24 -14.81 -26.56
N ALA A 289 -29.41 -15.39 -27.44
CA ALA A 289 -28.06 -15.79 -27.09
C ALA A 289 -27.16 -14.59 -26.76
N ASP A 290 -27.27 -13.49 -27.51
CA ASP A 290 -26.56 -12.24 -27.21
C ASP A 290 -27.02 -11.64 -25.85
N ARG A 291 -28.32 -11.66 -25.56
CA ARG A 291 -28.85 -11.27 -24.24
C ARG A 291 -28.36 -12.16 -23.11
N MET A 292 -28.33 -13.48 -23.33
CA MET A 292 -27.82 -14.45 -22.35
C MET A 292 -26.31 -14.25 -22.08
N LEU A 293 -25.52 -13.91 -23.10
CA LEU A 293 -24.10 -13.52 -22.95
C LEU A 293 -23.93 -12.23 -22.14
N ASP A 294 -24.83 -11.25 -22.32
CA ASP A 294 -24.79 -10.02 -21.53
C ASP A 294 -25.21 -10.25 -20.07
N ILE A 295 -26.15 -11.15 -19.81
CA ILE A 295 -26.49 -11.61 -18.45
C ILE A 295 -25.28 -12.29 -17.80
N ASP A 296 -24.58 -13.18 -18.51
CA ASP A 296 -23.35 -13.83 -18.01
C ASP A 296 -22.25 -12.81 -17.68
N ARG A 297 -22.08 -11.78 -18.51
CA ARG A 297 -21.17 -10.67 -18.22
C ARG A 297 -21.58 -9.86 -16.98
N LYS A 298 -22.87 -9.68 -16.72
CA LYS A 298 -23.35 -8.99 -15.52
C LYS A 298 -23.17 -9.86 -14.27
N LEU A 299 -23.51 -11.16 -14.35
CA LEU A 299 -23.32 -12.12 -13.27
C LEU A 299 -21.83 -12.30 -12.90
N SER A 300 -20.95 -12.37 -13.88
CA SER A 300 -19.49 -12.46 -13.65
C SER A 300 -18.89 -11.19 -13.04
N ARG A 301 -19.53 -10.03 -13.19
CA ARG A 301 -19.13 -8.80 -12.48
C ARG A 301 -19.63 -8.79 -11.04
N LEU A 302 -20.82 -9.32 -10.80
CA LEU A 302 -21.40 -9.45 -9.47
C LEU A 302 -20.66 -10.52 -8.63
N SER A 303 -20.20 -11.61 -9.25
CA SER A 303 -19.51 -12.71 -8.57
C SER A 303 -18.03 -12.45 -8.26
N ARG A 304 -17.35 -11.58 -9.00
CA ARG A 304 -15.95 -11.18 -8.74
C ARG A 304 -15.79 -10.25 -7.53
N LEU A 305 -16.87 -9.91 -6.83
CA LEU A 305 -16.81 -9.11 -5.62
C LEU A 305 -16.84 -10.06 -4.42
N GLU A 306 -15.66 -10.53 -3.99
CA GLU A 306 -15.56 -11.29 -2.76
C GLU A 306 -16.08 -10.48 -1.55
N PRO A 307 -16.69 -11.12 -0.54
CA PRO A 307 -17.02 -10.48 0.72
C PRO A 307 -15.71 -10.12 1.44
N GLY A 308 -15.15 -8.95 1.12
CA GLY A 308 -13.88 -8.47 1.64
C GLY A 308 -13.04 -7.64 0.67
N GLU A 309 -13.34 -7.66 -0.64
CA GLU A 309 -12.65 -6.78 -1.59
C GLU A 309 -13.26 -5.37 -1.55
N GLU A 310 -12.53 -4.47 -0.89
CA GLU A 310 -12.71 -3.04 -1.04
C GLU A 310 -12.58 -2.68 -2.52
N SER A 311 -13.71 -2.45 -3.17
CA SER A 311 -13.74 -1.56 -4.33
C SER A 311 -13.27 -0.20 -3.80
N THR A 312 -11.96 0.06 -3.80
CA THR A 312 -11.47 1.40 -3.49
C THR A 312 -12.21 2.33 -4.44
N PRO A 313 -13.07 3.24 -3.94
CA PRO A 313 -13.59 4.27 -4.81
C PRO A 313 -12.35 4.95 -5.37
N ARG A 314 -12.30 5.20 -6.68
CA ARG A 314 -11.31 6.10 -7.25
C ARG A 314 -11.44 7.42 -6.48
N ARG A 315 -10.63 7.59 -5.44
CA ARG A 315 -10.53 8.83 -4.68
C ARG A 315 -9.99 9.81 -5.69
N ARG A 316 -10.86 10.69 -6.16
CA ARG A 316 -10.43 11.95 -6.71
C ARG A 316 -9.52 12.54 -5.64
N PRO A 317 -8.24 12.86 -5.94
CA PRO A 317 -7.33 13.35 -4.91
C PRO A 317 -8.01 14.55 -4.23
N GLU A 318 -8.30 14.40 -2.95
CA GLU A 318 -8.71 15.53 -2.13
C GLU A 318 -7.58 16.55 -2.22
N ARG A 319 -7.89 17.68 -2.86
CA ARG A 319 -6.96 18.80 -2.86
C ARG A 319 -6.75 19.17 -1.40
N PRO A 320 -5.51 19.30 -0.90
CA PRO A 320 -5.23 19.60 0.51
C PRO A 320 -5.71 20.98 1.00
N TYR A 321 -6.55 21.66 0.24
CA TYR A 321 -6.99 23.03 0.50
C TYR A 321 -8.52 23.06 0.42
N ASP A 322 -9.12 23.29 1.57
CA ASP A 322 -10.50 23.73 1.69
C ASP A 322 -10.58 25.17 1.16
N PHE A 323 -11.35 25.39 0.09
CA PHE A 323 -11.51 26.73 -0.51
C PHE A 323 -12.54 27.59 0.26
N SER A 324 -13.09 27.09 1.38
CA SER A 324 -14.14 27.78 2.12
C SER A 324 -13.64 28.86 3.10
N GLU A 325 -12.32 28.99 3.31
CA GLU A 325 -11.73 29.99 4.24
C GLU A 325 -10.65 30.90 3.61
N PHE A 326 -10.72 31.14 2.30
CA PHE A 326 -10.06 32.35 1.78
C PHE A 326 -11.05 33.51 1.90
N ASP A 327 -10.72 34.48 2.77
CA ASP A 327 -11.30 35.81 2.68
C ASP A 327 -11.08 36.28 1.23
N GLU A 328 -12.17 36.39 0.47
CA GLU A 328 -12.16 36.98 -0.87
C GLU A 328 -11.76 38.45 -0.69
N TYR A 329 -10.45 38.71 -0.70
CA TYR A 329 -9.91 40.06 -0.68
C TYR A 329 -10.29 40.71 -2.00
N THR A 330 -11.43 41.39 -1.99
CA THR A 330 -11.83 42.30 -3.07
C THR A 330 -11.01 43.57 -2.84
N PRO A 331 -10.03 43.90 -3.70
CA PRO A 331 -9.23 45.09 -3.51
C PRO A 331 -10.15 46.32 -3.62
N GLU A 332 -10.13 47.20 -2.62
CA GLU A 332 -10.80 48.49 -2.74
C GLU A 332 -10.01 49.35 -3.75
N GLY A 333 -10.50 49.44 -5.00
CA GLY A 333 -9.93 50.28 -6.04
C GLY A 333 -10.41 49.92 -7.45
N GLU A 334 -10.44 50.93 -8.33
CA GLU A 334 -10.75 50.74 -9.74
C GLU A 334 -9.60 49.96 -10.40
N TRP A 335 -9.92 48.77 -10.94
CA TRP A 335 -8.99 47.91 -11.69
C TRP A 335 -8.79 48.38 -13.15
N ASP A 336 -9.09 49.65 -13.44
CA ASP A 336 -8.94 50.25 -14.76
C ASP A 336 -7.71 51.17 -14.73
N ILE A 337 -6.53 50.56 -14.68
CA ILE A 337 -5.26 51.28 -14.71
C ILE A 337 -4.86 51.42 -16.17
N ASP A 338 -4.81 52.66 -16.67
CA ASP A 338 -4.34 52.94 -18.04
C ASP A 338 -2.90 52.42 -18.22
N GLU A 339 -2.65 51.70 -19.32
CA GLU A 339 -1.36 51.09 -19.65
C GLU A 339 -0.20 52.11 -19.70
N GLU A 340 -0.52 53.38 -19.97
CA GLU A 340 0.44 54.50 -19.99
C GLU A 340 0.89 54.96 -18.57
N GLY A 341 0.22 54.50 -17.51
CA GLY A 341 0.49 54.88 -16.11
C GLY A 341 1.35 53.89 -15.32
N VAL A 342 1.75 52.75 -15.90
CA VAL A 342 2.48 51.68 -15.21
C VAL A 342 3.95 51.68 -15.64
N SER A 343 4.85 52.13 -14.76
CA SER A 343 6.30 52.00 -14.95
C SER A 343 6.85 50.78 -14.20
N ALA A 344 7.94 50.19 -14.69
CA ALA A 344 8.64 49.08 -14.04
C ALA A 344 9.11 49.43 -12.61
N ASP A 345 9.33 50.72 -12.32
CA ASP A 345 9.68 51.21 -10.99
C ASP A 345 8.53 51.10 -9.96
N HIS A 346 7.27 50.97 -10.40
CA HIS A 346 6.12 50.78 -9.50
C HIS A 346 6.03 49.37 -8.91
N LEU A 347 6.71 48.38 -9.51
CA LEU A 347 6.81 47.01 -8.99
C LEU A 347 7.86 46.91 -7.87
N LEU A 348 8.73 47.90 -7.74
CA LEU A 348 9.73 48.01 -6.70
C LEU A 348 9.17 48.90 -5.58
N GLY A 349 8.29 48.34 -4.75
CA GLY A 349 7.74 49.04 -3.59
C GLY A 349 8.84 49.70 -2.74
N GLU A 350 8.50 50.80 -2.06
CA GLU A 350 9.42 51.54 -1.20
C GLU A 350 10.09 50.62 -0.18
N ARG A 351 11.36 50.26 -0.44
CA ARG A 351 12.30 49.56 0.45
C ARG A 351 11.67 48.41 1.24
N ALA A 352 11.75 47.20 0.69
CA ALA A 352 11.60 45.98 1.47
C ALA A 352 12.50 46.04 2.71
N ILE A 353 11.90 46.15 3.90
CA ILE A 353 12.62 46.08 5.17
C ILE A 353 13.05 44.63 5.34
N LEU A 354 14.24 44.30 4.83
CA LEU A 354 14.90 43.03 5.12
C LEU A 354 15.17 42.98 6.62
N ARG A 355 14.48 42.10 7.34
CA ARG A 355 14.80 41.74 8.72
C ARG A 355 15.75 40.54 8.68
N PRO A 356 17.08 40.74 8.81
CA PRO A 356 17.99 39.61 8.83
C PRO A 356 17.74 38.77 10.08
N VAL A 357 17.56 37.47 9.88
CA VAL A 357 17.54 36.49 10.96
C VAL A 357 18.95 36.41 11.54
N ARG A 358 19.10 36.66 12.85
CA ARG A 358 20.39 36.50 13.54
C ARG A 358 20.69 35.01 13.63
N ILE A 359 21.68 34.56 12.85
CA ILE A 359 22.34 33.27 13.05
C ILE A 359 23.21 33.42 14.30
N LEU A 360 22.95 32.62 15.33
CA LEU A 360 23.78 32.55 16.52
C LEU A 360 25.10 31.86 16.15
N VAL A 361 26.21 32.55 16.36
CA VAL A 361 27.57 31.99 16.26
C VAL A 361 27.88 31.33 17.61
N PRO A 362 28.45 30.11 17.64
CA PRO A 362 28.89 29.50 18.88
C PRO A 362 30.03 30.32 19.51
N ASP A 363 29.93 30.58 20.81
CA ASP A 363 31.00 31.19 21.61
C ASP A 363 32.23 30.28 21.59
N GLU A 364 33.36 30.81 21.17
CA GLU A 364 34.68 30.21 21.42
C GLU A 364 35.02 30.46 22.89
N GLU A 365 34.99 29.41 23.71
CA GLU A 365 35.50 29.46 25.10
C GLU A 365 37.03 29.34 25.11
N GLU A 366 37.69 30.31 25.79
CA GLU A 366 39.05 30.21 26.34
C GLU A 366 39.08 29.47 27.67
#